data_AF-A0A445KLU7-F1
#
_entry.id   AF-A0A445KLU7-F1
#
_cell.length_a   1.000
_cell.length_b   1.000
_cell.length_c   1.000
_cell.angle_alpha   90.00
_cell.angle_beta   90.00
_cell.angle_gamma   90.00
#
_symmetry.space_group_name_H-M   'P 1'
#
loop_
_entity.id
_entity.type
_entity.pdbx_description
1 polymer ?
#
loop_
_entity_poly.entity_id
_entity_poly.type
_entity_poly.pdbx_seq_one_letter_code
_entity_poly.pdbx_strand_id
1 'polypeptide(L)'
;MRAHRIIERIQREQRMLFGVKKPKMVIAVTPTQVRTFQKLHLSSVMHSLMLVPYDVVWIVVEAGRVTNETASIIAKSGLRTIHVGFNHRMTISWSDRHKLEAMMRLHALRIVRKERLDGIVIFADDSNMHRCSFCWNSCSFRWCG
;
A
#
# COMPACT_ATOMS: atom_id res chain seq x y z
N MET A 1 -12.52 21.19 13.58
CA MET A 1 -11.98 19.92 14.14
C MET A 1 -13.10 18.99 14.62
N ARG A 2 -14.02 18.54 13.75
CA ARG A 2 -15.12 17.58 14.12
C ARG A 2 -14.96 16.20 13.46
N ALA A 3 -14.45 16.14 12.22
CA ALA A 3 -14.28 14.90 11.47
C ALA A 3 -13.35 13.88 12.16
N HIS A 4 -12.21 14.33 12.71
CA HIS A 4 -11.27 13.45 13.41
C HIS A 4 -11.90 12.70 14.59
N ARG A 5 -12.76 13.37 15.38
CA ARG A 5 -13.47 12.73 16.51
C ARG A 5 -14.48 11.67 16.06
N ILE A 6 -15.11 11.88 14.90
CA ILE A 6 -16.06 10.93 14.33
C ILE A 6 -15.31 9.69 13.84
N ILE A 7 -14.18 9.87 13.16
CA ILE A 7 -13.33 8.76 12.69
C ILE A 7 -12.82 7.95 13.89
N GLU A 8 -12.33 8.58 14.96
CA GLU A 8 -11.91 7.87 16.17
C GLU A 8 -13.03 7.07 16.83
N ARG A 9 -14.26 7.61 16.81
CA ARG A 9 -15.45 6.92 17.36
C ARG A 9 -15.78 5.69 16.51
N ILE A 10 -15.82 5.85 15.18
CA ILE A 10 -16.08 4.76 14.23
C ILE A 10 -15.00 3.68 14.35
N GLN A 11 -13.73 4.05 14.42
CA GLN A 11 -12.62 3.10 14.59
C GLN A 11 -12.74 2.32 15.91
N ARG A 12 -13.14 2.97 17.01
CA ARG A 12 -13.41 2.31 18.29
C ARG A 12 -14.58 1.33 18.20
N GLU A 13 -15.68 1.73 17.58
CA GLU A 13 -16.86 0.88 17.45
C GLU A 13 -16.60 -0.31 16.52
N GLN A 14 -15.87 -0.12 15.41
CA GLN A 14 -15.41 -1.20 14.54
C GLN A 14 -14.49 -2.19 15.28
N ARG A 15 -13.58 -1.69 16.14
CA ARG A 15 -12.76 -2.55 17.01
C ARG A 15 -13.57 -3.32 18.04
N MET A 16 -14.67 -2.77 18.56
CA MET A 16 -15.52 -3.49 19.52
C MET A 16 -16.41 -4.53 18.84
N LEU A 17 -16.97 -4.21 17.67
CA LEU A 17 -17.91 -5.08 16.95
C LEU A 17 -17.21 -6.18 16.14
N PHE A 18 -16.07 -5.87 15.52
CA PHE A 18 -15.33 -6.77 14.62
C PHE A 18 -13.90 -7.05 15.09
N GLY A 19 -13.58 -6.74 16.34
CA GLY A 19 -12.24 -6.86 16.90
C GLY A 19 -11.74 -8.29 16.95
N VAL A 20 -10.67 -8.57 16.21
CA VAL A 20 -9.90 -9.80 16.36
C VAL A 20 -9.18 -9.75 17.71
N LYS A 21 -9.34 -10.79 18.55
CA LYS A 21 -8.76 -10.88 19.92
C LYS A 21 -7.24 -10.65 20.01
N LYS A 22 -6.53 -10.80 18.89
CA LYS A 22 -5.11 -10.45 18.71
C LYS A 22 -4.95 -9.74 17.36
N PRO A 23 -4.99 -8.40 17.31
CA PRO A 23 -4.77 -7.68 16.06
C PRO A 23 -3.34 -7.94 15.59
N LYS A 24 -3.19 -8.55 14.40
CA LYS A 24 -1.88 -8.68 13.74
C LYS A 24 -1.58 -7.37 13.00
N MET A 25 -0.32 -6.96 13.01
CA MET A 25 0.16 -5.84 12.20
C MET A 25 -0.13 -6.08 10.72
N VAL A 26 -0.58 -5.05 10.02
CA VAL A 26 -0.82 -5.09 8.57
C VAL A 26 0.38 -4.50 7.85
N ILE A 27 0.95 -5.25 6.92
CA ILE A 27 2.10 -4.83 6.13
C ILE A 27 1.58 -4.56 4.72
N ALA A 28 1.32 -3.29 4.41
CA ALA A 28 0.87 -2.87 3.09
C ALA A 28 2.08 -2.69 2.16
N VAL A 29 2.10 -3.40 1.05
CA VAL A 29 3.14 -3.32 0.01
C VAL A 29 2.55 -2.63 -1.21
N THR A 30 3.11 -1.48 -1.58
CA THR A 30 2.70 -0.72 -2.76
C THR A 30 3.89 -0.59 -3.72
N PRO A 31 3.93 -1.35 -4.82
CA PRO A 31 4.84 -1.05 -5.91
C PRO A 31 4.35 0.22 -6.62
N THR A 32 5.27 1.15 -6.89
CA THR A 32 4.99 2.43 -7.53
C THR A 32 6.04 2.76 -8.59
N GLN A 33 5.68 3.64 -9.50
CA GLN A 33 6.56 4.16 -10.53
C GLN A 33 6.30 5.64 -10.74
N VAL A 34 7.32 6.35 -11.21
CA VAL A 34 7.20 7.76 -11.57
C VAL A 34 6.27 7.89 -12.78
N ARG A 35 5.07 8.45 -12.56
CA ARG A 35 4.04 8.69 -13.59
C ARG A 35 3.18 9.89 -13.21
N THR A 36 2.46 10.45 -14.18
CA THR A 36 1.66 11.68 -14.04
C THR A 36 0.62 11.65 -12.90
N PHE A 37 0.05 10.48 -12.59
CA PHE A 37 -0.95 10.31 -11.53
C PHE A 37 -0.43 9.62 -10.26
N GLN A 38 0.89 9.46 -10.11
CA GLN A 38 1.51 8.78 -8.97
C GLN A 38 1.10 9.40 -7.63
N LYS A 39 1.18 10.73 -7.53
CA LYS A 39 0.88 11.46 -6.30
C LYS A 39 -0.56 11.26 -5.83
N LEU A 40 -1.51 11.28 -6.76
CA LEU A 40 -2.92 11.09 -6.46
C LEU A 40 -3.19 9.66 -5.97
N HIS A 41 -2.60 8.65 -6.64
CA HIS A 41 -2.74 7.26 -6.22
C HIS A 41 -2.13 7.00 -4.83
N LEU A 42 -0.90 7.44 -4.59
CA LEU A 42 -0.26 7.28 -3.29
C LEU A 42 -1.02 8.02 -2.18
N SER A 43 -1.60 9.18 -2.46
CA SER A 43 -2.44 9.90 -1.49
C SER A 43 -3.73 9.16 -1.17
N SER A 44 -4.35 8.52 -2.17
CA SER A 44 -5.52 7.67 -1.98
C SER A 44 -5.19 6.46 -1.09
N VAL A 45 -4.12 5.72 -1.41
CA VAL A 45 -3.67 4.55 -0.63
C VAL A 45 -3.33 4.98 0.80
N MET A 46 -2.60 6.08 0.95
CA MET A 46 -2.26 6.66 2.25
C MET A 46 -3.50 6.90 3.11
N HIS A 47 -4.50 7.62 2.60
CA HIS A 47 -5.73 7.90 3.35
C HIS A 47 -6.50 6.61 3.69
N SER A 48 -6.54 5.63 2.78
CA SER A 48 -7.15 4.33 3.07
C SER A 48 -6.43 3.58 4.19
N LEU A 49 -5.10 3.59 4.21
CA LEU A 49 -4.30 2.94 5.25
C LEU A 49 -4.44 3.63 6.61
N MET A 50 -4.60 4.96 6.63
CA MET A 50 -4.83 5.72 7.87
C MET A 50 -6.18 5.39 8.54
N LEU A 51 -7.16 4.90 7.79
CA LEU A 51 -8.47 4.51 8.33
C LEU A 51 -8.43 3.12 8.98
N VAL A 52 -7.42 2.30 8.68
CA VAL A 52 -7.27 0.95 9.23
C VAL A 52 -7.09 1.03 10.74
N PRO A 53 -7.93 0.36 11.54
CA PRO A 53 -7.86 0.46 13.00
C PRO A 53 -6.76 -0.42 13.61
N TYR A 54 -5.71 -0.79 12.87
CA TYR A 54 -4.63 -1.69 13.28
C TYR A 54 -3.27 -1.06 13.01
N ASP A 55 -2.20 -1.60 13.58
CA ASP A 55 -0.86 -1.13 13.29
C ASP A 55 -0.49 -1.44 11.83
N VAL A 56 -0.21 -0.41 11.05
CA VAL A 56 0.13 -0.52 9.63
C VAL A 56 1.59 -0.15 9.41
N VAL A 57 2.32 -1.03 8.73
CA VAL A 57 3.61 -0.72 8.10
C VAL A 57 3.40 -0.61 6.60
N TRP A 58 3.73 0.55 6.04
CA TRP A 58 3.58 0.80 4.61
C TRP A 58 4.93 0.73 3.91
N ILE A 59 5.13 -0.31 3.12
CA ILE A 59 6.32 -0.53 2.29
C ILE A 59 6.02 -0.04 0.89
N VAL A 60 6.71 1.04 0.48
CA VAL A 60 6.60 1.58 -0.86
C VAL A 60 7.86 1.20 -1.63
N VAL A 61 7.68 0.42 -2.70
CA VAL A 61 8.76 0.02 -3.60
C VAL A 61 8.65 0.86 -4.85
N GLU A 62 9.66 1.66 -5.15
CA GLU A 62 9.66 2.56 -6.31
C GLU A 62 10.56 2.04 -7.42
N ALA A 63 10.01 1.88 -8.63
CA ALA A 63 10.78 1.48 -9.81
C ALA A 63 11.78 2.57 -10.21
N GLY A 64 13.02 2.19 -10.48
CA GLY A 64 14.13 3.08 -10.75
C GLY A 64 14.87 3.47 -9.46
N ARG A 65 14.63 4.69 -8.98
CA ARG A 65 15.31 5.25 -7.81
C ARG A 65 14.27 5.88 -6.87
N VAL A 66 14.59 5.89 -5.59
CA VAL A 66 13.87 6.65 -4.56
C VAL A 66 13.83 8.12 -4.95
N THR A 67 12.63 8.68 -5.11
CA THR A 67 12.43 10.11 -5.40
C THR A 67 12.05 10.90 -4.14
N ASN A 68 12.50 12.15 -4.07
CA ASN A 68 12.22 13.03 -2.93
C ASN A 68 10.74 13.42 -2.87
N GLU A 69 10.07 13.48 -4.02
CA GLU A 69 8.64 13.75 -4.17
C GLU A 69 7.82 12.65 -3.51
N THR A 70 8.16 11.39 -3.81
CA THR A 70 7.50 10.21 -3.23
C THR A 70 7.73 10.13 -1.74
N ALA A 71 8.98 10.35 -1.28
CA ALA A 71 9.31 10.39 0.13
C ALA A 71 8.51 11.48 0.88
N SER A 72 8.35 12.67 0.28
CA SER A 72 7.59 13.78 0.86
C SER A 72 6.09 13.52 0.97
N ILE A 73 5.51 12.73 0.06
CA ILE A 73 4.10 12.31 0.13
C ILE A 73 3.92 11.31 1.26
N ILE A 74 4.78 10.29 1.30
CA ILE A 74 4.70 9.20 2.27
C ILE A 74 4.95 9.71 3.69
N ALA A 75 5.86 10.67 3.88
CA ALA A 75 6.15 11.27 5.17
C ALA A 75 4.93 11.97 5.80
N LYS A 76 3.99 12.47 5.00
CA LYS A 76 2.76 13.13 5.49
C LYS A 76 1.74 12.16 6.10
N SER A 77 1.90 10.86 5.84
CA SER A 77 0.95 9.83 6.31
C SER A 77 0.93 9.67 7.83
N GLY A 78 2.05 9.97 8.51
CA GLY A 78 2.23 9.64 9.92
C GLY A 78 2.30 8.12 10.21
N LEU A 79 2.29 7.28 9.17
CA LEU A 79 2.41 5.83 9.28
C LEU A 79 3.88 5.42 9.34
N ARG A 80 4.17 4.23 9.88
CA ARG A 80 5.50 3.62 9.77
C ARG A 80 5.74 3.24 8.32
N THR A 81 6.66 3.93 7.67
CA THR A 81 6.89 3.80 6.23
C THR A 81 8.30 3.32 5.92
N ILE A 82 8.41 2.45 4.91
CA ILE A 82 9.67 1.92 4.40
C ILE A 82 9.69 2.19 2.90
N HIS A 83 10.43 3.20 2.47
CA HIS A 83 10.55 3.58 1.07
C HIS A 83 11.83 3.02 0.47
N VAL A 84 11.70 2.16 -0.54
CA VAL A 84 12.82 1.42 -1.13
C VAL A 84 12.82 1.59 -2.64
N GLY A 85 14.01 1.83 -3.21
CA GLY A 85 14.20 1.88 -4.66
C GLY A 85 14.46 0.49 -5.23
N PHE A 86 13.88 0.22 -6.40
CA PHE A 86 14.11 -0.98 -7.18
C PHE A 86 14.87 -0.60 -8.45
N ASN A 87 16.14 -0.99 -8.57
CA ASN A 87 17.10 -0.53 -9.60
C ASN A 87 16.73 -0.80 -11.08
N HIS A 88 15.53 -1.31 -11.37
CA HIS A 88 15.03 -1.47 -12.73
C HIS A 88 13.99 -0.39 -13.03
N ARG A 89 14.16 0.28 -14.17
CA ARG A 89 13.14 1.20 -14.70
C ARG A 89 11.96 0.41 -15.24
N MET A 90 10.76 0.97 -15.14
CA MET A 90 9.59 0.33 -15.71
C MET A 90 9.71 0.25 -17.23
N THR A 91 9.45 -0.93 -17.79
CA THR A 91 9.45 -1.16 -19.23
C THR A 91 8.16 -0.62 -19.88
N ILE A 92 8.18 -0.39 -21.19
CA ILE A 92 6.99 0.04 -21.95
C ILE A 92 6.07 -1.17 -22.24
N SER A 93 6.65 -2.34 -22.44
CA SER A 93 5.97 -3.61 -22.69
C SER A 93 5.16 -4.08 -21.48
N TRP A 94 3.87 -4.35 -21.68
CA TRP A 94 2.94 -4.80 -20.63
C TRP A 94 3.35 -6.11 -19.96
N SER A 95 3.81 -7.09 -20.73
CA SER A 95 4.23 -8.39 -20.20
C SER A 95 5.43 -8.24 -19.27
N ASP A 96 6.35 -7.33 -19.61
CA ASP A 96 7.54 -7.06 -18.80
C ASP A 96 7.23 -6.17 -17.60
N ARG A 97 6.21 -5.30 -17.68
CA ARG A 97 5.69 -4.55 -16.52
C ARG A 97 5.17 -5.48 -15.43
N HIS A 98 4.33 -6.46 -15.78
CA HIS A 98 3.79 -7.40 -14.80
C HIS A 98 4.89 -8.24 -14.13
N LYS A 99 5.91 -8.64 -14.89
CA LYS A 99 7.09 -9.31 -14.32
C LYS A 99 7.82 -8.39 -13.35
N LEU A 100 8.02 -7.12 -13.72
CA LEU A 100 8.71 -6.15 -12.89
C LEU A 100 7.94 -5.85 -11.60
N GLU A 101 6.61 -5.68 -11.67
CA GLU A 101 5.73 -5.56 -10.49
C GLU A 101 5.85 -6.78 -9.57
N ALA A 102 5.84 -8.00 -10.13
CA ALA A 102 6.01 -9.22 -9.35
C ALA A 102 7.39 -9.26 -8.66
N MET A 103 8.45 -8.81 -9.35
CA MET A 103 9.79 -8.69 -8.76
C MET A 103 9.84 -7.65 -7.64
N MET A 104 9.13 -6.53 -7.79
CA MET A 104 9.01 -5.50 -6.74
C MET A 104 8.27 -6.05 -5.51
N ARG A 105 7.19 -6.81 -5.70
CA ARG A 105 6.48 -7.51 -4.60
C ARG A 105 7.38 -8.50 -3.88
N LEU A 106 8.15 -9.30 -4.63
CA LEU A 106 9.12 -10.22 -4.04
C LEU A 106 10.24 -9.48 -3.30
N HIS A 107 10.69 -8.33 -3.83
CA HIS A 107 11.66 -7.48 -3.16
C HIS A 107 11.12 -6.95 -1.82
N ALA A 108 9.87 -6.50 -1.78
CA ALA A 108 9.21 -6.11 -0.53
C ALA A 108 9.15 -7.27 0.48
N LEU A 109 8.80 -8.48 0.05
CA LEU A 109 8.78 -9.65 0.94
C LEU A 109 10.16 -9.98 1.53
N ARG A 110 11.25 -9.75 0.77
CA ARG A 110 12.62 -9.90 1.30
C ARG A 110 12.90 -8.88 2.40
N ILE A 111 12.38 -7.65 2.27
CA ILE A 111 12.51 -6.59 3.27
C ILE A 111 11.70 -6.95 4.52
N VAL A 112 10.46 -7.41 4.36
CA VAL A 112 9.64 -7.93 5.46
C VAL A 112 10.41 -8.99 6.26
N ARG A 113 11.05 -9.93 5.57
CA ARG A 113 11.87 -10.96 6.21
C ARG A 113 13.12 -10.39 6.90
N LYS A 114 13.78 -9.41 6.28
CA LYS A 114 15.00 -8.77 6.83
C LYS A 114 14.69 -7.96 8.10
N GLU A 115 13.60 -7.20 8.07
CA GLU A 115 13.13 -6.35 9.16
C GLU A 115 12.36 -7.13 10.23
N ARG A 116 12.19 -8.46 10.07
CA ARG A 116 11.45 -9.35 10.97
C ARG A 116 10.05 -8.81 11.30
N LEU A 117 9.35 -8.33 10.29
CA LEU A 117 7.99 -7.82 10.46
C LEU A 117 7.01 -8.99 10.52
N ASP A 118 6.47 -9.25 11.71
CA ASP A 118 5.46 -10.29 11.92
C ASP A 118 4.05 -9.70 11.74
N GLY A 119 3.39 -10.04 10.64
CA GLY A 119 2.11 -9.46 10.28
C GLY A 119 1.45 -10.09 9.06
N ILE A 120 0.30 -9.55 8.67
CA ILE A 120 -0.43 -9.93 7.46
C ILE A 120 0.06 -9.01 6.33
N VAL A 121 0.62 -9.59 5.27
CA VAL A 121 1.07 -8.82 4.09
C VAL A 121 -0.08 -8.63 3.12
N ILE A 122 -0.30 -7.38 2.68
CA ILE A 122 -1.30 -7.02 1.68
C ILE A 122 -0.61 -6.30 0.52
N PHE A 123 -0.88 -6.70 -0.71
CA PHE A 123 -0.41 -6.00 -1.90
C PHE A 123 -1.44 -4.96 -2.34
N ALA A 124 -1.12 -3.68 -2.14
CA ALA A 124 -1.92 -2.53 -2.54
C ALA A 124 -1.31 -1.92 -3.83
N ASP A 125 -1.55 -2.59 -4.96
CA ASP A 125 -1.00 -2.24 -6.26
C ASP A 125 -1.94 -1.35 -7.09
N ASP A 126 -1.34 -0.49 -7.91
CA ASP A 126 -1.96 0.47 -8.82
C ASP A 126 -2.35 -0.18 -10.17
N SER A 127 -1.76 -1.33 -10.50
CA SER A 127 -1.93 -1.98 -11.80
C SER A 127 -3.31 -2.60 -12.06
N ASN A 128 -4.20 -2.61 -11.07
CA ASN A 128 -5.60 -3.01 -11.27
C ASN A 128 -6.42 -1.96 -12.05
N MET A 129 -5.91 -0.73 -12.24
CA MET A 129 -6.67 0.36 -12.88
C MET A 129 -6.80 0.22 -14.42
N HIS A 130 -6.11 -0.74 -15.05
CA HIS A 130 -6.21 -0.97 -16.51
C HIS A 130 -7.08 -2.16 -16.92
N ARG A 131 -7.87 -2.73 -16.01
CA ARG A 131 -9.03 -3.60 -16.38
C ARG A 131 -10.32 -2.80 -16.61
N CYS A 132 -10.25 -1.46 -16.59
CA CYS A 132 -11.36 -0.55 -16.85
C CYS A 132 -11.61 -0.30 -18.34
N SER A 133 -12.04 -1.33 -19.07
CA SER A 133 -13.10 -1.13 -20.07
C SER A 133 -14.26 -2.10 -19.88
N PHE A 134 -14.19 -3.03 -18.92
CA PHE A 134 -15.18 -4.10 -18.80
C PHE A 134 -15.57 -4.52 -17.36
N CYS A 135 -15.11 -3.84 -16.30
CA CYS A 135 -15.51 -4.30 -14.95
C CYS A 135 -15.88 -3.16 -13.99
N TRP A 136 -17.16 -2.79 -14.03
CA TRP A 136 -17.85 -1.97 -13.03
C TRP A 136 -18.29 -2.76 -11.79
N ASN A 137 -17.82 -3.99 -11.57
CA ASN A 137 -18.39 -4.87 -10.53
C ASN A 137 -17.39 -5.72 -9.71
N SER A 138 -16.12 -5.31 -9.58
CA SER A 138 -15.24 -5.99 -8.62
C SER A 138 -14.04 -5.17 -8.16
N CYS A 139 -14.27 -4.17 -7.31
CA CYS A 139 -13.29 -3.83 -6.28
C CYS A 139 -13.53 -4.76 -5.08
N SER A 140 -13.29 -6.05 -5.26
CA SER A 140 -13.24 -6.99 -4.13
C SER A 140 -11.79 -7.03 -3.64
N PHE A 141 -11.55 -6.40 -2.49
CA PHE A 141 -10.39 -6.71 -1.67
C PHE A 141 -10.47 -8.20 -1.32
N ARG A 142 -9.70 -9.04 -2.03
CA ARG A 142 -9.60 -10.46 -1.71
C ARG A 142 -8.63 -10.63 -0.54
N TRP A 143 -9.20 -11.00 0.59
CA TRP A 143 -8.46 -11.46 1.77
C TRP A 143 -8.06 -12.91 1.55
N CYS A 144 -6.76 -13.20 1.62
CA CYS A 144 -6.24 -14.56 1.77
C CYS A 144 -5.53 -14.61 3.11
N GLY A 145 -6.14 -15.31 4.06
CA GLY A 145 -5.59 -15.61 5.38
C GLY A 145 -4.93 -16.98 5.44
#